data_AF-A0A842PB69-F1
#
_entry.id   AF-A0A842PB69-F1
#
_cell.length_a   1.000
_cell.length_b   1.000
_cell.length_c   1.000
_cell.angle_alpha   90.00
_cell.angle_beta   90.00
_cell.angle_gamma   90.00
#
_symmetry.space_group_name_H-M   'P 1'
#
loop_
_entity.id
_entity.type
_entity.pdbx_description
1 polymer ?
#
loop_
_entity_poly.entity_id
_entity_poly.type
_entity_poly.pdbx_seq_one_letter_code
_entity_poly.pdbx_strand_id
1 'polypeptide(L)' 'MKRWYQSKTLWVNLIAVAALITQAQFGFVIAPEEQVGILALINLILRAATSEGLTK' A
#
# COMPACT_ATOMS: atom_id res chain seq x y z
N MET A 1 -4.80 -25.11 -4.72
CA MET A 1 -4.86 -23.84 -5.50
C MET A 1 -4.31 -22.73 -4.62
N LYS A 2 -3.32 -21.96 -5.09
CA LYS A 2 -2.74 -20.85 -4.31
C LYS A 2 -3.81 -19.78 -4.13
N ARG A 3 -4.08 -19.35 -2.88
CA ARG A 3 -5.14 -18.38 -2.60
C ARG A 3 -4.79 -17.07 -3.30
N TRP A 4 -5.67 -16.57 -4.16
CA TRP A 4 -5.39 -15.41 -5.04
C TRP A 4 -5.00 -14.14 -4.26
N TYR A 5 -5.59 -13.95 -3.07
CA TYR A 5 -5.27 -12.88 -2.13
C TYR A 5 -3.92 -13.03 -1.40
N GLN A 6 -3.19 -14.14 -1.58
CA GLN A 6 -1.82 -14.26 -1.09
C GLN A 6 -0.80 -13.70 -2.10
N SER A 7 -1.25 -13.29 -3.29
CA SER A 7 -0.38 -12.67 -4.28
C SER A 7 0.03 -11.27 -3.83
N LYS A 8 1.30 -11.11 -3.42
CA LYS A 8 1.87 -9.80 -3.05
C LYS A 8 1.78 -8.80 -4.22
N THR A 9 1.91 -9.27 -5.46
CA THR A 9 1.74 -8.47 -6.68
C THR A 9 0.33 -7.90 -6.82
N LEU A 10 -0.70 -8.66 -6.45
CA LEU A 10 -2.10 -8.20 -6.52
C LEU A 10 -2.33 -7.03 -5.55
N TRP A 11 -1.79 -7.11 -4.34
CA TRP A 11 -1.92 -6.04 -3.34
C TRP A 11 -1.12 -4.79 -3.70
N VAL A 12 0.11 -4.95 -4.21
CA VAL A 12 0.92 -3.81 -4.68
C VAL A 12 0.21 -3.08 -5.82
N ASN A 13 -0.35 -3.81 -6.79
CA ASN A 13 -1.10 -3.21 -7.87
C ASN A 13 -2.39 -2.52 -7.38
N LEU A 14 -3.07 -3.10 -6.38
CA LEU A 14 -4.26 -2.49 -5.79
C LEU A 14 -3.95 -1.16 -5.09
N ILE A 15 -2.85 -1.10 -4.32
CA ILE A 15 -2.39 0.13 -3.66
C ILE A 15 -1.99 1.19 -4.70
N ALA A 16 -1.28 0.79 -5.76
CA ALA A 16 -0.91 1.71 -6.83
C ALA A 16 -2.13 2.31 -7.54
N VAL A 17 -3.14 1.49 -7.85
CA VAL A 17 -4.41 1.96 -8.43
C VAL A 17 -5.14 2.90 -7.46
N ALA A 18 -5.21 2.57 -6.17
CA ALA A 18 -5.84 3.43 -5.17
C ALA A 18 -5.13 4.80 -5.06
N ALA A 19 -3.80 4.82 -5.10
CA ALA A 19 -3.02 6.06 -5.09
C ALA A 19 -3.31 6.92 -6.34
N LEU A 20 -3.37 6.31 -7.53
CA LEU A 20 -3.69 7.01 -8.78
C LEU A 20 -5.11 7.59 -8.77
N ILE A 21 -6.11 6.83 -8.30
CA ILE A 21 -7.49 7.31 -8.18
C ILE A 21 -7.57 8.49 -7.21
N THR A 22 -6.91 8.37 -6.05
CA THR A 22 -6.88 9.44 -5.04
C THR A 22 -6.23 10.70 -5.62
N GLN A 23 -5.10 10.56 -6.32
CA GLN A 23 -4.43 11.70 -6.97
C GLN A 23 -5.31 12.34 -8.05
N ALA A 24 -5.99 11.53 -8.88
CA ALA A 24 -6.86 12.01 -9.94
C ALA A 24 -8.12 12.72 -9.42
N GLN A 25 -8.69 12.26 -8.30
CA GLN A 25 -9.93 12.81 -7.75
C GLN A 25 -9.72 14.10 -6.96
N PHE A 26 -8.60 14.23 -6.25
CA PHE A 26 -8.34 15.39 -5.39
C PHE A 26 -7.44 16.45 -6.02
N GLY A 27 -6.79 16.15 -7.16
CA GLY A 27 -5.88 17.09 -7.85
C GLY A 27 -4.69 17.55 -7.01
N PHE A 28 -4.45 16.86 -5.90
CA PHE A 28 -3.55 17.29 -4.83
C PHE A 28 -2.17 16.67 -5.05
N VAL A 29 -1.14 17.51 -5.09
CA VAL A 29 0.25 17.07 -5.01
C VAL A 29 0.54 16.79 -3.54
N ILE A 30 0.57 15.51 -3.16
CA ILE A 30 0.91 15.11 -1.79
C ILE A 30 2.38 15.42 -1.57
N ALA A 31 2.69 16.20 -0.52
CA ALA A 31 4.07 16.54 -0.20
C ALA A 31 4.86 15.26 0.16
N PRO A 32 6.17 15.20 -0.09
CA PRO A 32 6.99 14.02 0.19
C PRO A 32 6.83 13.50 1.63
N GLU A 33 6.71 14.40 2.60
CA GLU A 33 6.55 14.09 4.02
C GLU A 33 5.21 13.40 4.32
N GLU A 34 4.15 13.86 3.66
CA GLU A 34 2.81 13.26 3.75
C GLU A 34 2.78 11.87 3.10
N GLN A 35 3.44 11.71 1.94
CA GLN A 35 3.61 10.41 1.30
C GLN A 35 4.34 9.41 2.20
N VAL A 36 5.43 9.83 2.85
CA VAL A 36 6.16 9.00 3.82
C VAL A 36 5.26 8.60 4.98
N GLY A 37 4.44 9.52 5.48
CA GLY A 37 3.46 9.26 6.54
C GLY A 37 2.43 8.20 6.15
N ILE A 38 1.81 8.31 4.96
CA ILE A 38 0.81 7.31 4.54
C ILE A 38 1.47 5.96 4.25
N LEU A 39 2.70 5.96 3.70
CA LEU A 39 3.44 4.73 3.45
C LEU A 39 3.79 4.01 4.75
N ALA A 40 4.19 4.75 5.80
CA ALA A 40 4.45 4.21 7.12
C ALA A 40 3.18 3.60 7.74
N LEU A 41 2.03 4.28 7.59
CA LEU A 41 0.73 3.78 8.07
C LEU A 41 0.31 2.49 7.33
N ILE A 42 0.44 2.46 5.99
CA ILE A 42 0.16 1.28 5.17
C ILE A 42 1.07 0.12 5.61
N ASN A 43 2.36 0.36 5.79
CA ASN A 43 3.30 -0.67 6.25
C ASN A 43 2.97 -1.17 7.66
N LEU A 44 2.47 -0.30 8.55
CA LEU A 44 2.03 -0.70 9.89
C LEU A 44 0.80 -1.61 9.82
N ILE A 45 -0.21 -1.23 9.02
CA ILE A 45 -1.43 -2.03 8.81
C ILE A 45 -1.07 -3.37 8.16
N LEU A 46 -0.24 -3.36 7.13
CA LEU A 46 0.24 -4.57 6.48
C LEU A 46 1.03 -5.44 7.45
N ARG A 47 1.90 -4.87 8.28
CA ARG A 47 2.65 -5.64 9.29
C ARG A 47 1.75 -6.23 10.37
N ALA A 48 0.66 -5.56 10.73
CA ALA A 48 -0.34 -6.11 11.64
C ALA A 48 -1.19 -7.20 10.97
N ALA A 49 -1.52 -7.04 9.69
CA ALA A 49 -2.30 -8.00 8.91
C ALA A 49 -1.48 -9.20 8.39
N THR A 50 -0.15 -9.05 8.30
CA THR A 50 0.77 -10.05 7.75
C THR A 50 1.72 -10.52 8.84
N SER A 51 1.56 -11.76 9.31
CA SER A 51 2.44 -12.39 10.29
C SER A 51 3.84 -12.75 9.75
N GLU A 52 4.20 -12.32 8.54
CA GLU A 52 5.54 -12.47 7.98
C GLU A 52 6.37 -11.24 8.35
N GLY A 53 7.31 -11.42 9.29
CA GLY A 53 8.26 -10.39 9.69
C GLY A 53 9.06 -9.83 8.50
N LEU A 54 9.43 -8.55 8.60
CA LEU A 54 10.30 -7.87 7.65
C LEU A 54 11.71 -8.47 7.68
N THR A 55 11.91 -9.67 7.14
CA THR A 55 13.25 -10.24 6.92
C THR A 55 13.20 -11.38 5.90
N LYS A 56 13.84 -11.13 4.75
CA LYS A 56 14.96 -11.94 4.28
C LYS A 56 16.06 -10.99 3.80
#